data_AF-A0A2G7FY96-F1
#
_entry.id   AF-A0A2G7FY96-F1
#
_cell.length_a   1.000
_cell.length_b   1.000
_cell.length_c   1.000
_cell.angle_alpha   90.00
_cell.angle_beta   90.00
_cell.angle_gamma   90.00
#
_symmetry.space_group_name_H-M   'P 1'
#
loop_
_entity.id
_entity.type
_entity.pdbx_description
1 polymer ?
#
loop_
_entity_poly.entity_id
_entity_poly.type
_entity_poly.pdbx_seq_one_letter_code
_entity_poly.pdbx_strand_id
1 'polypeptide(L)'
;MSFVGHNTGFDNRPTQGKNMSEADGETPLSTTSFLRPSQIPSFTSNEISMPDEPHAMDPSQLTTPEKRLYDFLHSRGWTDTQCSSYFAHIEAMEEALSHYFYSHGWSDDQVQALHERCQMELPENFPAPRGDAAQEDLQMQLRLVEEINRRKAIGERMYSSTRTVGMGIAEQRRT
;
A
#
# COMPACT_ATOMS: atom_id res chain seq x y z
N MET A 1 -42.78 30.85 40.63
CA MET A 1 -43.99 30.04 40.91
C MET A 1 -43.59 28.58 40.79
N SER A 2 -43.79 27.82 41.86
CA SER A 2 -43.47 26.39 42.01
C SER A 2 -44.59 25.48 41.48
N PHE A 3 -44.27 24.20 41.21
CA PHE A 3 -45.03 22.93 41.42
C PHE A 3 -44.32 21.86 40.54
N VAL A 4 -43.50 20.91 41.00
CA VAL A 4 -43.68 19.73 41.89
C VAL A 4 -44.77 18.76 41.45
N GLY A 5 -44.37 17.52 41.11
CA GLY A 5 -45.20 16.31 41.04
C GLY A 5 -44.38 15.05 40.70
N HIS A 6 -44.30 14.11 41.65
CA HIS A 6 -43.49 12.87 41.70
C HIS A 6 -44.31 11.60 41.39
N ASN A 7 -43.58 10.48 41.20
CA ASN A 7 -43.92 9.06 41.51
C ASN A 7 -44.85 8.30 40.53
N THR A 8 -44.79 6.98 40.28
CA THR A 8 -44.01 5.79 40.73
C THR A 8 -44.52 4.59 39.89
N GLY A 9 -43.76 3.49 39.75
CA GLY A 9 -44.38 2.19 39.41
C GLY A 9 -43.42 1.07 38.97
N PHE A 10 -42.93 0.30 39.95
CA PHE A 10 -42.41 -1.08 39.80
C PHE A 10 -43.55 -2.05 39.43
N ASP A 11 -43.26 -3.16 38.71
CA ASP A 11 -43.23 -4.53 39.28
C ASP A 11 -43.49 -5.70 38.29
N ASN A 12 -42.69 -6.77 38.51
CA ASN A 12 -43.01 -8.20 38.53
C ASN A 12 -43.33 -9.05 37.28
N ARG A 13 -42.40 -9.99 37.02
CA ARG A 13 -42.57 -11.33 36.40
C ARG A 13 -43.36 -12.26 37.35
N PRO A 14 -44.02 -13.36 36.89
CA PRO A 14 -43.48 -14.71 37.19
C PRO A 14 -43.90 -15.91 36.25
N THR A 15 -43.17 -17.04 36.42
CA THR A 15 -43.52 -18.51 36.31
C THR A 15 -43.98 -19.13 34.98
N GLN A 16 -43.35 -20.18 34.38
CA GLN A 16 -43.02 -21.59 34.75
C GLN A 16 -44.14 -22.63 34.52
N GLY A 17 -43.87 -23.60 33.63
CA GLY A 17 -44.40 -24.98 33.59
C GLY A 17 -43.47 -25.83 32.68
N LYS A 18 -42.71 -26.86 33.12
CA LYS A 18 -43.07 -28.26 33.50
C LYS A 18 -43.95 -28.96 32.44
N ASN A 19 -43.70 -30.15 31.87
CA ASN A 19 -42.82 -31.30 32.14
C ASN A 19 -42.72 -32.24 30.90
N MET A 20 -41.60 -32.98 30.81
CA MET A 20 -41.39 -34.42 30.53
C MET A 20 -42.08 -35.15 29.34
N SER A 21 -41.26 -35.84 28.54
CA SER A 21 -41.43 -37.26 28.14
C SER A 21 -40.10 -37.83 27.62
N GLU A 22 -39.47 -38.69 28.42
CA GLU A 22 -38.46 -39.67 27.98
C GLU A 22 -39.15 -40.86 27.28
N ALA A 23 -38.53 -41.41 26.24
CA ALA A 23 -38.67 -42.81 25.87
C ALA A 23 -37.37 -43.28 25.22
N ASP A 24 -36.72 -44.20 25.92
CA ASP A 24 -35.53 -44.98 25.61
C ASP A 24 -35.87 -46.13 24.65
N GLY A 25 -34.89 -46.62 23.86
CA GLY A 25 -35.08 -47.85 23.08
C GLY A 25 -34.23 -48.05 21.81
N GLU A 26 -32.98 -48.51 22.00
CA GLU A 26 -32.27 -49.54 21.19
C GLU A 26 -31.76 -49.24 19.74
N THR A 27 -30.42 -49.21 19.62
CA THR A 27 -29.51 -49.31 18.44
C THR A 27 -29.54 -50.72 17.77
N PRO A 28 -28.80 -51.07 16.67
CA PRO A 28 -28.01 -50.32 15.67
C PRO A 28 -28.07 -50.87 14.20
N LEU A 29 -27.23 -50.28 13.33
CA LEU A 29 -26.63 -50.80 12.07
C LEU A 29 -27.44 -50.66 10.75
N SER A 30 -26.98 -49.75 9.90
CA SER A 30 -26.31 -50.15 8.66
C SER A 30 -25.48 -48.99 8.08
N THR A 31 -24.18 -49.16 8.24
CA THR A 31 -23.09 -48.48 7.55
C THR A 31 -23.33 -48.50 6.04
N THR A 32 -23.61 -47.34 5.45
CA THR A 32 -23.40 -47.15 4.01
C THR A 32 -22.43 -46.01 3.84
N SER A 33 -21.40 -46.31 3.06
CA SER A 33 -20.16 -45.59 3.01
C SER A 33 -20.22 -44.38 2.08
N PHE A 34 -19.37 -43.41 2.41
CA PHE A 34 -18.87 -42.31 1.58
C PHE A 34 -19.86 -41.20 1.18
N LEU A 35 -19.64 -40.02 1.76
CA LEU A 35 -19.25 -38.83 0.99
C LEU A 35 -18.44 -37.89 1.91
N ARG A 36 -17.19 -37.71 1.52
CA ARG A 36 -16.12 -36.90 2.10
C ARG A 36 -16.62 -35.48 2.46
N PRO A 37 -16.30 -34.91 3.63
CA PRO A 37 -16.50 -33.48 3.86
C PRO A 37 -15.71 -32.74 2.79
N SER A 38 -16.41 -31.94 1.99
CA SER A 38 -15.79 -31.00 1.06
C SER A 38 -14.71 -30.25 1.80
N GLN A 39 -13.49 -30.39 1.29
CA GLN A 39 -12.34 -29.59 1.68
C GLN A 39 -12.74 -28.13 1.45
N ILE A 40 -13.09 -27.46 2.54
CA ILE A 40 -12.99 -26.01 2.60
C ILE A 40 -11.52 -25.74 2.24
N PRO A 41 -11.20 -24.94 1.22
CA PRO A 41 -9.83 -24.51 1.03
C PRO A 41 -9.47 -23.78 2.31
N SER A 42 -8.64 -24.42 3.13
CA SER A 42 -7.96 -23.75 4.22
C SER A 42 -7.16 -22.68 3.50
N PHE A 43 -7.65 -21.44 3.53
CA PHE A 43 -6.76 -20.31 3.39
C PHE A 43 -5.79 -20.47 4.55
N THR A 44 -4.66 -21.13 4.26
CA THR A 44 -3.43 -20.83 4.96
C THR A 44 -3.37 -19.32 4.92
N SER A 45 -3.59 -18.69 6.08
CA SER A 45 -3.14 -17.33 6.27
C SER A 45 -1.72 -17.35 5.76
N ASN A 46 -1.50 -16.77 4.58
CA ASN A 46 -0.20 -16.24 4.28
C ASN A 46 -0.01 -15.26 5.41
N GLU A 47 0.78 -15.70 6.39
CA GLU A 47 1.40 -14.84 7.37
C GLU A 47 2.08 -13.79 6.51
N ILE A 48 1.37 -12.67 6.34
CA ILE A 48 1.94 -11.44 5.86
C ILE A 48 2.99 -11.17 6.92
N SER A 49 4.23 -11.59 6.63
CA SER A 49 5.40 -11.26 7.42
C SER A 49 5.26 -9.77 7.66
N MET A 50 5.03 -9.40 8.93
CA MET A 50 5.11 -8.02 9.34
C MET A 50 6.46 -7.53 8.80
N PRO A 51 6.50 -6.42 8.05
CA PRO A 51 7.78 -5.88 7.65
C PRO A 51 8.61 -5.74 8.92
N ASP A 52 9.82 -6.29 8.88
CA ASP A 52 10.77 -6.23 9.98
C ASP A 52 10.75 -4.84 10.60
N GLU A 53 10.81 -4.82 11.93
CA GLU A 53 10.98 -3.63 12.76
C GLU A 53 11.74 -2.54 12.01
N PRO A 54 11.23 -1.29 11.92
CA PRO A 54 11.72 -0.31 10.96
C PRO A 54 13.21 -0.11 11.20
N HIS A 55 14.03 -0.75 10.36
CA HIS A 55 15.46 -0.59 10.42
C HIS A 55 15.71 0.90 10.17
N ALA A 56 16.14 1.58 11.22
CA ALA A 56 16.54 2.98 11.11
C ALA A 56 17.55 3.05 9.98
N MET A 57 17.24 3.84 8.96
CA MET A 57 18.12 3.99 7.81
C MET A 57 19.45 4.51 8.33
N ASP A 58 20.54 3.83 7.98
CA ASP A 58 21.89 4.34 8.24
C ASP A 58 22.25 5.32 7.12
N PRO A 59 22.30 6.64 7.38
CA PRO A 59 22.57 7.63 6.35
C PRO A 59 23.99 7.51 5.77
N SER A 60 24.88 6.76 6.42
CA SER A 60 26.25 6.52 5.96
C SER A 60 26.35 5.47 4.85
N GLN A 61 25.31 4.63 4.68
CA GLN A 61 25.25 3.59 3.65
C GLN A 61 24.52 4.05 2.39
N LEU A 62 23.88 5.22 2.44
CA LEU A 62 23.15 5.79 1.30
C LEU A 62 24.11 6.15 0.16
N THR A 63 23.73 5.80 -1.06
CA THR A 63 24.39 6.31 -2.26
C THR A 63 24.28 7.83 -2.33
N THR A 64 25.13 8.48 -3.13
CA THR A 64 25.09 9.94 -3.30
C THR A 64 23.69 10.49 -3.68
N PRO A 65 22.94 9.91 -4.63
CA PRO A 65 21.59 10.37 -4.95
C PRO A 65 20.58 10.13 -3.82
N GLU A 66 20.63 8.98 -3.15
CA GLU A 66 19.74 8.69 -2.01
C GLU A 66 19.99 9.64 -0.84
N LYS A 67 21.26 9.93 -0.54
CA LYS A 67 21.64 10.91 0.48
C LYS A 67 21.09 12.29 0.15
N ARG A 68 21.15 12.72 -1.11
CA ARG A 68 20.56 14.01 -1.53
C ARG A 68 19.05 14.04 -1.29
N LEU A 69 18.35 12.95 -1.60
CA LEU A 69 16.91 12.84 -1.34
C LEU A 69 16.62 12.82 0.16
N TYR A 70 17.39 12.08 0.96
CA TYR A 70 17.29 12.06 2.41
C TYR A 70 17.50 13.46 3.02
N ASP A 71 18.56 14.17 2.63
CA ASP A 71 18.85 15.53 3.07
C ASP A 71 17.70 16.49 2.68
N PHE A 72 17.13 16.30 1.48
CA PHE A 72 15.96 17.06 1.04
C PHE A 72 14.73 16.80 1.92
N LEU A 73 14.37 15.53 2.17
CA LEU A 73 13.23 15.16 3.01
C LEU A 73 13.41 15.69 4.44
N HIS A 74 14.61 15.53 5.01
CA HIS A 74 14.94 16.04 6.34
C HIS A 74 14.80 17.58 6.39
N SER A 75 15.23 18.30 5.35
CA SER A 75 15.03 19.77 5.26
C SER A 75 13.54 20.19 5.20
N ARG A 76 12.65 19.27 4.79
CA ARG A 76 11.18 19.46 4.78
C ARG A 76 10.52 19.02 6.10
N GLY A 77 11.32 18.62 7.08
CA GLY A 77 10.86 18.21 8.41
C GLY A 77 10.40 16.76 8.49
N TRP A 78 10.81 15.90 7.55
CA TRP A 78 10.58 14.47 7.65
C TRP A 78 11.44 13.89 8.78
N THR A 79 10.88 12.94 9.53
CA THR A 79 11.63 12.20 10.55
C THR A 79 12.41 11.04 9.93
N ASP A 80 13.41 10.52 10.63
CA ASP A 80 14.17 9.34 10.17
C ASP A 80 13.26 8.14 9.88
N THR A 81 12.27 7.90 10.74
CA THR A 81 11.29 6.82 10.54
C THR A 81 10.44 7.04 9.28
N GLN A 82 10.02 8.28 9.02
CA GLN A 82 9.28 8.61 7.80
C GLN A 82 10.15 8.44 6.55
N CYS A 83 11.42 8.86 6.62
CA CYS A 83 12.38 8.61 5.54
C CYS A 83 12.57 7.11 5.30
N SER A 84 12.88 6.32 6.33
CA SER A 84 13.02 4.86 6.22
C SER A 84 11.79 4.21 5.56
N SER A 85 10.59 4.58 6.03
CA SER A 85 9.33 4.08 5.46
C SER A 85 9.18 4.46 3.99
N TYR A 86 9.49 5.70 3.62
CA TYR A 86 9.42 6.17 2.24
C TYR A 86 10.37 5.42 1.33
N PHE A 87 11.65 5.31 1.71
CA PHE A 87 12.66 4.62 0.91
C PHE A 87 12.36 3.12 0.75
N ALA A 88 11.80 2.46 1.76
CA ALA A 88 11.38 1.06 1.65
C ALA A 88 10.36 0.82 0.52
N HIS A 89 9.60 1.85 0.13
CA HIS A 89 8.65 1.78 -0.99
C HIS A 89 9.23 2.24 -2.32
N ILE A 90 10.35 2.97 -2.34
CA ILE A 90 10.94 3.50 -3.57
C ILE A 90 11.38 2.36 -4.49
N GLU A 91 12.02 1.32 -3.96
CA GLU A 91 12.56 0.22 -4.77
C GLU A 91 11.44 -0.53 -5.53
N ALA A 92 10.37 -0.92 -4.82
CA ALA A 92 9.22 -1.58 -5.43
C ALA A 92 8.53 -0.68 -6.48
N MET A 93 8.48 0.63 -6.24
CA MET A 93 7.97 1.60 -7.21
C MET A 93 8.87 1.69 -8.46
N GLU A 94 10.19 1.72 -8.27
CA GLU A 94 11.17 1.79 -9.36
C GLU A 94 11.08 0.57 -10.27
N GLU A 95 10.93 -0.61 -9.69
CA GLU A 95 10.70 -1.86 -10.42
C GLU A 95 9.39 -1.80 -11.21
N ALA A 96 8.28 -1.40 -10.59
CA ALA A 96 6.98 -1.28 -11.25
C ALA A 96 7.00 -0.29 -12.43
N LEU A 97 7.67 0.86 -12.26
CA LEU A 97 7.86 1.84 -13.34
C LEU A 97 8.74 1.29 -14.45
N SER A 98 9.80 0.57 -14.13
CA SER A 98 10.66 -0.07 -15.12
C SER A 98 9.85 -1.04 -15.98
N HIS A 99 9.05 -1.91 -15.37
CA HIS A 99 8.13 -2.80 -16.09
C HIS A 99 7.14 -2.04 -16.98
N TYR A 100 6.59 -0.94 -16.49
CA TYR A 100 5.72 -0.09 -17.30
C TYR A 100 6.46 0.41 -18.55
N PHE A 101 7.65 0.99 -18.44
CA PHE A 101 8.37 1.50 -19.60
C PHE A 101 8.86 0.41 -20.56
N TYR A 102 9.31 -0.74 -20.05
CA TYR A 102 9.64 -1.90 -20.88
C TYR A 102 8.44 -2.38 -21.70
N SER A 103 7.24 -2.43 -21.11
CA SER A 103 6.01 -2.79 -21.85
C SER A 103 5.65 -1.78 -22.94
N HIS A 104 6.19 -0.56 -22.88
CA HIS A 104 6.05 0.49 -23.89
C HIS A 104 7.23 0.54 -24.88
N GLY A 105 8.07 -0.50 -24.89
CA GLY A 105 9.14 -0.69 -25.87
C GLY A 105 10.42 0.08 -25.58
N TRP A 106 10.62 0.53 -24.34
CA TRP A 106 11.89 1.13 -23.93
C TRP A 106 13.00 0.10 -23.83
N SER A 107 14.24 0.50 -24.13
CA SER A 107 15.44 -0.32 -23.89
C SER A 107 15.98 -0.13 -22.48
N ASP A 108 16.85 -1.05 -22.05
CA ASP A 108 17.56 -0.97 -20.76
C ASP A 108 18.29 0.37 -20.60
N ASP A 109 19.00 0.83 -21.63
CA ASP A 109 19.69 2.13 -21.62
C ASP A 109 18.73 3.31 -21.38
N GLN A 110 17.52 3.24 -21.94
CA GLN A 110 16.52 4.30 -21.77
C GLN A 110 15.92 4.29 -20.36
N VAL A 111 15.65 3.09 -19.82
CA VAL A 111 15.16 2.93 -18.44
C VAL A 111 16.23 3.34 -17.43
N GLN A 112 17.50 3.00 -17.67
CA GLN A 112 18.63 3.44 -16.85
C GLN A 112 18.76 4.96 -16.87
N ALA A 113 18.70 5.59 -18.06
CA ALA A 113 18.72 7.05 -18.18
C ALA A 113 17.52 7.72 -17.46
N LEU A 114 16.36 7.07 -17.43
CA LEU A 114 15.20 7.53 -16.66
C LEU A 114 15.48 7.52 -15.16
N HIS A 115 16.03 6.42 -14.63
CA HIS A 115 16.37 6.31 -13.20
C HIS A 115 17.35 7.40 -12.77
N GLU A 116 18.41 7.61 -13.54
CA GLU A 116 19.37 8.69 -13.31
C GLU A 116 18.70 10.07 -13.33
N ARG A 117 17.78 10.30 -14.28
CA ARG A 117 17.03 11.55 -14.37
C ARG A 117 16.12 11.76 -13.16
N CYS A 118 15.45 10.71 -12.69
CA CYS A 118 14.56 10.75 -11.54
C CYS A 118 15.27 11.11 -10.24
N GLN A 119 16.54 10.71 -10.10
CA GLN A 119 17.40 11.06 -8.96
C GLN A 119 17.87 12.53 -8.97
N MET A 120 17.94 13.14 -10.15
CA MET A 120 18.40 14.52 -10.31
C MET A 120 17.29 15.55 -10.15
N GLU A 121 16.06 15.19 -10.50
CA GLU A 121 14.89 16.05 -10.36
C GLU A 121 14.19 15.74 -9.02
N LEU A 122 14.39 16.56 -7.98
CA LEU A 122 13.68 16.36 -6.70
C LEU A 122 12.22 16.85 -6.76
N PRO A 123 11.31 16.30 -5.94
CA PRO A 123 9.96 16.82 -5.81
C PRO A 123 9.94 18.28 -5.32
N GLU A 124 9.08 19.14 -5.87
CA GLU A 124 9.04 20.57 -5.49
C GLU A 124 8.26 20.83 -4.19
N ASN A 125 7.07 20.23 -4.06
CA ASN A 125 6.17 20.37 -2.92
C ASN A 125 5.97 19.03 -2.22
N PHE A 126 6.76 18.78 -1.17
CA PHE A 126 6.82 17.47 -0.52
C PHE A 126 6.88 17.60 1.01
N PRO A 127 5.81 18.11 1.65
CA PRO A 127 5.79 18.33 3.08
C PRO A 127 5.76 16.99 3.82
N ALA A 128 6.41 16.97 4.99
CA ALA A 128 6.41 15.82 5.89
C ALA A 128 4.98 15.40 6.27
N PRO A 129 4.70 14.09 6.35
CA PRO A 129 3.48 13.58 6.95
C PRO A 129 3.31 14.11 8.38
N ARG A 130 2.08 14.50 8.73
CA ARG A 130 1.74 15.01 10.07
C ARG A 130 0.36 14.54 10.50
N GLY A 131 0.19 14.29 11.79
CA GLY A 131 -1.11 14.03 12.40
C GLY A 131 -1.04 12.89 13.40
N ASP A 132 -2.15 12.16 13.55
CA ASP A 132 -2.10 10.84 14.14
C ASP A 132 -1.54 9.80 13.15
N ALA A 133 -1.29 8.58 13.61
CA ALA A 133 -0.67 7.54 12.80
C ALA A 133 -1.45 7.20 11.51
N ALA A 134 -2.78 7.21 11.55
CA ALA A 134 -3.60 6.93 10.37
C ALA A 134 -3.51 8.06 9.35
N GLN A 135 -3.49 9.31 9.82
CA GLN A 135 -3.30 10.48 8.98
C GLN A 135 -1.90 10.53 8.36
N GLU A 136 -0.87 10.17 9.13
CA GLU A 136 0.51 10.08 8.62
C GLU A 136 0.67 8.99 7.56
N ASP A 137 0.09 7.80 7.77
CA ASP A 137 0.12 6.70 6.80
C ASP A 137 -0.57 7.08 5.47
N LEU A 138 -1.76 7.67 5.55
CA LEU A 138 -2.46 8.16 4.35
C LEU A 138 -1.64 9.22 3.62
N GLN A 139 -1.01 10.15 4.35
CA GLN A 139 -0.13 11.15 3.75
C GLN A 139 1.11 10.52 3.13
N MET A 140 1.71 9.51 3.76
CA MET A 140 2.84 8.76 3.20
C MET A 140 2.46 8.11 1.86
N GLN A 141 1.31 7.44 1.80
CA GLN A 141 0.81 6.84 0.57
C GLN A 141 0.57 7.88 -0.54
N LEU A 142 -0.01 9.04 -0.20
CA LEU A 142 -0.19 10.15 -1.15
C LEU A 142 1.15 10.64 -1.71
N ARG A 143 2.18 10.76 -0.87
CA ARG A 143 3.53 11.16 -1.28
C ARG A 143 4.18 10.15 -2.22
N LEU A 144 3.97 8.85 -1.98
CA LEU A 144 4.42 7.80 -2.88
C LEU A 144 3.71 7.85 -4.25
N VAL A 145 2.40 8.11 -4.27
CA VAL A 145 1.65 8.27 -5.53
C VAL A 145 2.13 9.50 -6.31
N GLU A 146 2.37 10.62 -5.65
CA GLU A 146 2.96 11.82 -6.27
C GLU A 146 4.33 11.53 -6.88
N GLU A 147 5.15 10.75 -6.19
CA GLU A 147 6.47 10.34 -6.68
C GLU A 147 6.38 9.42 -7.91
N ILE A 148 5.47 8.43 -7.90
CA ILE A 148 5.18 7.59 -9.07
C ILE A 148 4.82 8.48 -10.27
N ASN A 149 3.90 9.42 -10.06
CA ASN A 149 3.43 10.32 -11.12
C ASN A 149 4.55 11.24 -11.63
N ARG A 150 5.40 11.75 -10.73
CA ARG A 150 6.55 12.58 -11.11
C ARG A 150 7.52 11.81 -12.00
N ARG A 151 7.92 10.60 -11.59
CA ARG A 151 8.84 9.74 -12.36
C ARG A 151 8.25 9.34 -13.70
N LYS A 152 6.95 9.02 -13.73
CA LYS A 152 6.21 8.77 -14.97
C LYS A 152 6.24 9.98 -15.91
N ALA A 153 5.96 11.19 -15.40
CA ALA A 153 6.00 12.42 -16.19
C ALA A 153 7.41 12.72 -16.74
N ILE A 154 8.48 12.41 -15.99
CA ILE A 154 9.86 12.49 -16.50
C ILE A 154 10.04 11.55 -17.69
N GLY A 155 9.63 10.30 -17.55
CA GLY A 155 9.71 9.31 -18.63
C GLY A 155 8.93 9.73 -19.87
N GLU A 156 7.70 10.23 -19.72
CA GLU A 156 6.88 10.71 -20.83
C GLU A 156 7.50 11.90 -21.58
N ARG A 157 8.17 12.83 -20.86
CA ARG A 157 8.92 13.92 -21.48
C ARG A 157 10.15 13.41 -22.26
N MET A 158 10.85 12.42 -21.70
CA MET A 158 11.98 11.76 -22.39
C MET A 158 11.52 11.02 -23.64
N TYR A 159 10.40 10.29 -23.58
CA TYR A 159 9.81 9.59 -24.73
C TYR A 159 9.44 10.53 -25.88
N SER A 160 8.80 11.64 -25.53
CA SER A 160 8.39 12.64 -26.53
C SER A 160 9.60 13.23 -27.25
N SER A 161 10.69 13.45 -26.51
CA SER A 161 11.94 14.00 -27.05
C SER A 161 12.62 13.05 -28.04
N THR A 162 12.65 11.74 -27.77
CA THR A 162 13.29 10.75 -28.66
C THR A 162 12.48 10.47 -29.92
N ARG A 163 11.14 10.52 -29.84
CA ARG A 163 10.25 10.35 -31.01
C ARG A 163 10.39 11.47 -32.04
N THR A 164 10.52 12.72 -31.60
CA THR A 164 10.74 13.87 -32.50
C THR A 164 12.07 13.78 -33.26
N VAL A 165 13.12 13.27 -32.63
CA VAL A 165 14.42 13.10 -33.29
C VAL A 165 14.38 11.97 -34.31
N GLY A 166 13.62 10.90 -34.07
CA GLY A 166 13.45 9.79 -35.04
C GLY A 166 12.70 10.16 -36.32
N MET A 167 11.77 11.12 -36.28
CA MET A 167 11.05 11.58 -37.47
C MET A 167 11.78 12.68 -38.26
N GLY A 168 12.57 13.53 -37.60
CA GLY A 168 13.27 14.66 -38.25
C GLY A 168 14.39 14.27 -39.22
N ILE A 169 14.87 13.02 -39.19
CA ILE A 169 15.97 12.55 -40.06
C ILE A 169 15.43 11.91 -41.35
N ALA A 170 14.14 11.59 -41.42
CA ALA A 170 13.52 10.99 -42.61
C ALA A 170 13.20 12.01 -43.72
N GLU A 171 13.09 13.30 -43.39
CA GLU A 171 12.66 14.34 -44.35
C GLU A 171 13.82 15.02 -45.09
N GLN A 172 15.07 14.85 -44.64
CA GLN A 172 16.23 15.56 -45.21
C GLN A 172 17.04 14.74 -46.23
N ARG A 173 16.46 13.68 -46.79
CA ARG A 173 17.03 12.87 -47.89
C ARG A 173 16.20 12.88 -49.18
N ARG A 174 15.21 13.77 -49.29
CA ARG A 174 14.46 14.04 -50.53
C ARG A 174 14.41 15.54 -50.81
N THR A 175 15.54 16.09 -51.24
CA THR A 175 15.61 17.32 -52.05
C THR A 175 16.84 17.23 -52.93
#